data_AF-A0A941VMA3-F1
#
_entry.id   AF-A0A941VMA3-F1
#
_cell.length_a   1.000
_cell.length_b   1.000
_cell.length_c   1.000
_cell.angle_alpha   90.00
_cell.angle_beta   90.00
_cell.angle_gamma   90.00
#
_symmetry.space_group_name_H-M   'P 1'
#
loop_
_entity.id
_entity.type
_entity.pdbx_description
1 polymer ?
#
loop_
_entity_poly.entity_id
_entity_poly.type
_entity_poly.pdbx_seq_one_letter_code
_entity_poly.pdbx_strand_id
1 'polypeptide(L)'
;MKTSVKSSLFYDRDRETMDWGERKKDLNTRFLRTLHHAWDHSSAYRERYEAAGIDRSAIQSLEDIEKLPLLRMTELMERQRKVFPFGGFETLDPKDLHRIYVNPGLLF
;
A
#
# COMPACT_ATOMS: atom_id res chain seq x y z
N MET A 1 15.65 22.28 -41.77
CA MET A 1 15.79 22.48 -40.31
C MET A 1 14.85 21.52 -39.60
N LYS A 2 15.37 20.50 -38.91
CA LYS A 2 14.57 19.66 -38.01
C LYS A 2 14.71 20.22 -36.60
N THR A 3 13.61 20.69 -36.04
CA THR A 3 13.50 21.22 -34.68
C THR A 3 13.89 20.11 -33.69
N SER A 4 14.95 20.34 -32.93
CA SER A 4 15.37 19.46 -31.84
C SER A 4 14.32 19.53 -30.73
N VAL A 5 13.52 18.47 -30.58
CA VAL A 5 12.68 18.29 -29.40
C VAL A 5 13.63 18.06 -28.24
N LYS A 6 13.77 19.04 -27.34
CA LYS A 6 14.48 18.83 -26.07
C LYS A 6 13.77 17.69 -25.35
N SER A 7 14.37 16.50 -25.30
CA SER A 7 13.84 15.44 -24.45
C SER A 7 13.97 15.92 -23.01
N SER A 8 12.84 16.02 -22.31
CA SER A 8 12.88 16.19 -20.85
C SER A 8 13.66 15.03 -20.25
N LEU A 9 14.57 15.30 -19.31
CA LEU A 9 15.29 14.26 -18.55
C LEU A 9 14.37 13.46 -17.63
N PHE A 10 13.21 14.03 -17.29
CA PHE A 10 12.23 13.48 -16.35
C PHE A 10 10.93 13.14 -17.07
N TYR A 11 10.29 12.05 -16.66
CA TYR A 11 8.96 11.63 -17.15
C TYR A 11 7.86 12.51 -16.53
N ASP A 12 7.95 12.75 -15.22
CA ASP A 12 7.12 13.64 -14.41
C ASP A 12 8.05 14.56 -13.62
N ARG A 13 8.39 15.71 -14.24
CA ARG A 13 9.36 16.66 -13.67
C ARG A 13 8.95 17.14 -12.27
N ASP A 14 7.67 17.44 -12.07
CA ASP A 14 7.19 18.01 -10.82
C ASP A 14 7.35 17.01 -9.68
N ARG A 15 6.96 15.74 -9.90
CA ARG A 15 7.12 14.69 -8.89
C ARG A 15 8.57 14.27 -8.69
N GLU A 16 9.35 14.14 -9.77
CA GLU A 16 10.73 13.66 -9.73
C GLU A 16 11.69 14.68 -9.12
N THR A 17 11.42 15.98 -9.29
CA THR A 17 12.28 17.07 -8.81
C THR A 17 11.74 17.82 -7.58
N MET A 18 10.57 17.42 -7.07
CA MET A 18 9.93 17.98 -5.87
C MET A 18 10.90 18.15 -4.69
N ASP A 19 10.80 19.29 -4.00
CA ASP A 19 11.52 19.54 -2.76
C ASP A 19 11.20 18.47 -1.70
N TRP A 20 12.18 18.14 -0.86
CA TRP A 20 12.02 17.08 0.14
C TRP A 20 10.93 17.41 1.17
N GLY A 21 10.82 18.65 1.63
CA GLY A 21 9.81 19.06 2.59
C GLY A 21 8.39 18.94 2.02
N GLU A 22 8.22 19.29 0.76
CA GLU A 22 6.95 19.11 0.03
C GLU A 22 6.65 17.63 -0.22
N ARG A 23 7.65 16.86 -0.68
CA ARG A 23 7.53 15.41 -0.90
C ARG A 23 7.13 14.68 0.38
N LYS A 24 7.70 15.05 1.53
CA LYS A 24 7.35 14.44 2.82
C LYS A 24 5.88 14.68 3.18
N LYS A 25 5.33 15.86 2.91
CA LYS A 25 3.91 16.18 3.12
C LYS A 25 2.99 15.38 2.20
N ASP A 26 3.34 15.24 0.91
CA ASP A 26 2.61 14.38 -0.03
C ASP A 26 2.60 12.92 0.43
N LEU A 27 3.77 12.40 0.80
CA LEU A 27 3.91 11.03 1.28
C LEU A 27 3.09 10.77 2.56
N ASN A 28 3.10 11.70 3.52
CA ASN A 28 2.27 11.62 4.72
C ASN A 28 0.77 11.54 4.38
N THR A 29 0.32 12.43 3.50
CA THR A 29 -1.10 12.47 3.07
C THR A 29 -1.50 11.16 2.40
N ARG A 30 -0.66 10.64 1.51
CA ARG A 30 -0.91 9.39 0.79
C ARG A 30 -0.85 8.17 1.70
N PHE A 31 0.07 8.16 2.66
CA PHE A 31 0.19 7.10 3.66
C PHE A 31 -1.09 6.99 4.49
N LEU A 32 -1.54 8.08 5.12
CA LEU A 32 -2.76 8.06 5.95
C LEU A 32 -3.99 7.67 5.13
N ARG A 33 -4.13 8.21 3.91
CA ARG A 33 -5.22 7.81 3.01
C ARG A 33 -5.19 6.30 2.71
N THR A 34 -4.02 5.74 2.48
CA THR A 34 -3.85 4.30 2.19
C THR A 34 -4.16 3.46 3.43
N LEU A 35 -3.69 3.89 4.60
CA LEU A 35 -3.95 3.22 5.87
C LEU A 35 -5.45 3.19 6.19
N HIS A 36 -6.13 4.33 6.10
CA HIS A 36 -7.59 4.40 6.32
C HIS A 36 -8.34 3.56 5.29
N HIS A 37 -7.96 3.64 4.01
CA HIS A 37 -8.56 2.80 2.96
C HIS A 37 -8.43 1.31 3.27
N ALA A 38 -7.24 0.86 3.69
CA ALA A 38 -7.02 -0.53 4.09
C ALA A 38 -7.86 -0.91 5.32
N TRP A 39 -7.95 -0.05 6.32
CA TRP A 39 -8.79 -0.28 7.51
C TRP A 39 -10.27 -0.45 7.14
N ASP A 40 -10.76 0.44 6.27
CA ASP A 40 -12.16 0.51 5.86
C ASP A 40 -12.57 -0.68 4.99
N HIS A 41 -11.68 -1.15 4.13
CA HIS A 41 -12.06 -2.07 3.05
C HIS A 41 -11.39 -3.45 3.12
N SER A 42 -10.36 -3.65 3.94
CA SER A 42 -9.71 -4.96 4.13
C SER A 42 -9.94 -5.49 5.55
N SER A 43 -10.59 -6.66 5.63
CA SER A 43 -10.77 -7.37 6.90
C SER A 43 -9.44 -7.81 7.50
N ALA A 44 -8.49 -8.23 6.67
CA ALA A 44 -7.17 -8.66 7.11
C ALA A 44 -6.38 -7.56 7.84
N TYR A 45 -6.35 -6.35 7.27
CA TYR A 45 -5.66 -5.23 7.91
C TYR A 45 -6.39 -4.76 9.17
N ARG A 46 -7.72 -4.67 9.13
CA ARG A 46 -8.53 -4.32 10.32
C ARG A 46 -8.25 -5.26 11.49
N GLU A 47 -8.41 -6.56 11.29
CA GLU A 47 -8.17 -7.57 12.32
C GLU A 47 -6.72 -7.53 12.84
N ARG A 48 -5.74 -7.34 11.94
CA ARG A 48 -4.32 -7.26 12.32
C ARG A 48 -4.04 -6.07 13.22
N TYR A 49 -4.62 -4.91 12.93
CA TYR A 49 -4.41 -3.70 13.71
C TYR A 49 -5.16 -3.75 15.04
N GLU A 50 -6.41 -4.23 15.04
CA GLU A 50 -7.19 -4.45 16.26
C GLU A 50 -6.48 -5.44 17.21
N ALA A 51 -5.92 -6.53 16.68
CA ALA A 51 -5.14 -7.50 17.46
C ALA A 51 -3.84 -6.90 18.04
N ALA A 52 -3.29 -5.87 17.39
CA ALA A 52 -2.14 -5.12 17.88
C ALA A 52 -2.53 -3.96 18.84
N GLY A 53 -3.82 -3.78 19.13
CA GLY A 53 -4.32 -2.68 19.96
C GLY A 53 -4.13 -1.30 19.32
N ILE A 54 -3.98 -1.25 17.99
CA ILE A 54 -3.82 -0.01 17.23
C ILE A 54 -5.22 0.43 16.82
N ASP A 55 -5.56 1.70 16.99
CA ASP A 55 -6.75 2.31 16.40
C ASP A 55 -6.38 3.37 15.36
N ARG A 56 -7.38 3.97 14.70
CA ARG A 56 -7.16 4.96 13.64
C ARG A 56 -6.45 6.24 14.11
N SER A 57 -6.60 6.60 15.38
CA SER A 57 -6.00 7.80 15.96
C SER A 57 -4.54 7.60 16.39
N ALA A 58 -4.13 6.34 16.53
CA ALA A 58 -2.78 5.95 16.94
C ALA A 58 -1.69 6.28 15.90
N ILE A 59 -2.09 6.48 14.63
CA ILE A 59 -1.21 6.75 13.49
C ILE A 59 -1.63 8.07 12.86
N GLN A 60 -0.80 9.11 13.01
CA GLN A 60 -1.08 10.46 12.53
C GLN A 60 -0.14 10.91 11.41
N SER A 61 0.95 10.19 11.18
CA SER A 61 1.89 10.46 10.09
C SER A 61 2.84 9.29 9.83
N LEU A 62 3.75 9.42 8.86
CA LEU A 62 4.80 8.43 8.58
C LEU A 62 5.75 8.21 9.75
N GLU A 63 5.88 9.18 10.65
CA GLU A 63 6.65 9.02 11.89
C GLU A 63 6.09 7.89 12.78
N ASP A 64 4.80 7.60 12.69
CA ASP A 64 4.14 6.55 13.45
C ASP A 64 4.18 5.17 12.77
N ILE A 65 4.76 5.06 11.58
CA ILE A 65 4.70 3.83 10.76
C ILE A 65 5.31 2.62 11.48
N GLU A 66 6.29 2.85 12.35
CA GLU A 66 6.97 1.80 13.14
C GLU A 66 6.04 1.11 14.15
N LYS A 67 4.92 1.75 14.52
CA LYS A 67 3.91 1.16 15.40
C LYS A 67 3.12 0.06 14.69
N LEU A 68 3.05 0.08 13.35
CA LEU A 68 2.27 -0.89 12.59
C LEU A 68 2.93 -2.28 12.59
N PRO A 69 2.17 -3.36 12.83
CA PRO A 69 2.71 -4.72 12.83
C PRO A 69 3.18 -5.13 11.44
N LEU A 70 4.46 -5.49 11.32
CA LEU A 70 5.07 -5.97 10.07
C LEU A 70 4.38 -7.24 9.55
N LEU A 71 3.83 -7.20 8.33
CA LEU A 71 3.26 -8.37 7.67
C LEU A 71 4.35 -9.24 7.02
N ARG A 72 4.46 -10.49 7.44
CA ARG A 72 5.39 -11.48 6.86
C ARG A 72 4.72 -12.25 5.72
N MET A 73 5.53 -12.69 4.77
CA MET A 73 5.03 -13.49 3.63
C MET A 73 4.39 -14.80 4.07
N THR A 74 4.93 -15.47 5.10
CA THR A 74 4.34 -16.70 5.64
C THR A 74 2.93 -16.47 6.20
N GLU A 75 2.73 -15.37 6.94
CA GLU A 75 1.40 -14.98 7.45
C GLU A 75 0.41 -14.71 6.30
N LEU A 76 0.86 -14.07 5.22
CA LEU A 76 0.04 -13.82 4.04
C LEU A 76 -0.42 -15.13 3.39
N MET A 77 0.50 -16.09 3.20
CA MET A 77 0.18 -17.41 2.64
C MET A 77 -0.76 -18.21 3.53
N GLU A 78 -0.50 -18.25 4.84
CA GLU A 78 -1.37 -18.95 5.80
C GLU A 78 -2.78 -18.35 5.84
N ARG A 79 -2.88 -17.02 5.83
CA ARG A 79 -4.17 -16.34 5.85
C ARG A 79 -4.94 -16.57 4.55
N GLN A 80 -4.28 -16.50 3.39
CA GLN A 80 -4.92 -16.79 2.10
C GLN A 80 -5.46 -18.23 2.02
N ARG A 81 -4.76 -19.20 2.63
CA ARG A 81 -5.26 -20.59 2.74
C ARG A 81 -6.50 -20.71 3.63
N LYS A 82 -6.61 -19.90 4.69
CA LYS A 82 -7.76 -19.89 5.62
C LYS A 82 -8.94 -19.09 5.07
N VAL A 83 -8.67 -17.98 4.40
CA VAL A 83 -9.67 -17.04 3.86
C VAL A 83 -9.42 -16.89 2.36
N PHE A 84 -10.08 -17.73 1.57
CA PHE A 84 -9.96 -17.73 0.12
C PHE A 84 -10.80 -16.59 -0.50
N PRO A 85 -10.42 -15.98 -1.65
CA PRO A 85 -9.23 -16.24 -2.46
C PRO A 85 -7.99 -15.40 -2.13
N PHE A 86 -8.12 -14.23 -1.50
CA PHE A 86 -7.02 -13.27 -1.33
C PHE A 86 -6.65 -12.98 0.13
N GLY A 87 -7.17 -13.75 1.09
CA GLY A 87 -6.85 -13.60 2.51
C GLY A 87 -7.61 -12.48 3.21
N GLY A 88 -8.57 -11.80 2.57
CA GLY A 88 -9.22 -10.61 3.12
C GLY A 88 -8.35 -9.34 3.03
N PHE A 89 -7.25 -9.38 2.29
CA PHE A 89 -6.36 -8.23 2.02
C PHE A 89 -6.87 -7.34 0.88
N GLU A 90 -7.72 -7.89 0.02
CA GLU A 90 -8.43 -7.17 -1.01
C GLU A 90 -9.23 -6.00 -0.42
N THR A 91 -9.26 -4.88 -1.13
CA THR A 91 -10.02 -3.67 -0.76
C THR A 91 -11.14 -3.38 -1.75
N LEU A 92 -11.40 -4.33 -2.65
CA LEU A 92 -12.40 -4.27 -3.70
C LEU A 92 -13.17 -5.60 -3.71
N ASP A 93 -14.40 -5.56 -4.23
CA ASP A 93 -15.17 -6.77 -4.52
C ASP A 93 -14.41 -7.61 -5.57
N PRO A 94 -14.29 -8.94 -5.39
CA PRO A 94 -13.64 -9.82 -6.36
C PRO A 94 -14.16 -9.67 -7.80
N LYS A 95 -15.43 -9.27 -8.01
CA LYS A 95 -16.00 -9.05 -9.35
C LYS A 95 -15.39 -7.86 -10.10
N ASP A 96 -14.84 -6.90 -9.36
CA ASP A 96 -14.25 -5.66 -9.91
C ASP A 96 -12.75 -5.83 -10.22
N LEU A 97 -12.17 -7.00 -9.88
CA LEU A 97 -10.79 -7.32 -10.17
C LEU A 97 -10.60 -7.70 -11.64
N HIS A 98 -9.83 -6.89 -12.35
CA HIS A 98 -9.58 -7.11 -13.79
C HIS A 98 -8.57 -8.22 -14.06
N ARG A 99 -7.58 -8.42 -13.18
CA ARG A 99 -6.46 -9.34 -13.42
C ARG A 99 -5.92 -9.93 -12.13
N ILE A 100 -5.66 -11.24 -12.17
CA ILE A 100 -5.01 -11.98 -11.08
C ILE A 100 -3.59 -12.33 -11.52
N TYR A 101 -2.61 -12.01 -10.68
CA TYR A 101 -1.23 -12.45 -10.84
C TYR A 101 -0.96 -13.53 -9.80
N VAL A 102 -0.40 -14.66 -10.26
CA VAL A 102 -0.11 -15.81 -9.40
C VAL A 102 1.39 -16.06 -9.45
N ASN A 103 2.02 -16.11 -8.28
CA ASN A 103 3.41 -16.58 -8.17
C ASN A 103 3.42 -18.11 -8.32
N PRO A 104 4.27 -18.70 -9.18
CA PRO A 104 4.28 -20.15 -9.46
C PRO A 104 4.69 -21.05 -8.28
N GLY A 105 5.02 -20.49 -7.10
CA GLY A 105 5.11 -21.27 -5.86
C GLY A 105 6.52 -21.67 -5.43
N LEU A 106 7.56 -21.03 -5.98
CA LEU A 106 8.93 -21.15 -5.43
C LEU A 106 9.11 -20.18 -4.26
N LEU A 107 8.42 -20.44 -3.15
CA LEU A 107 8.61 -19.75 -1.88
C LEU A 107 8.90 -20.82 -0.82
N PHE A 108 10.19 -21.10 -0.61
CA PHE A 108 10.71 -21.97 0.46
C PHE A 108 11.12 -21.14 1.68
#